data_AF-A0A6P7HJF2-F1
#
_entry.id   AF-A0A6P7HJF2-F1
#
_cell.length_a   1.000
_cell.length_b   1.000
_cell.length_c   1.000
_cell.angle_alpha   90.00
_cell.angle_beta   90.00
_cell.angle_gamma   90.00
#
_symmetry.space_group_name_H-M   'P 1'
#
loop_
_entity.id
_entity.type
_entity.pdbx_description
1 polymer ?
#
loop_
_entity_poly.entity_id
_entity_poly.type
_entity_poly.pdbx_seq_one_letter_code
_entity_poly.pdbx_strand_id
1 'polypeptide(L)'
;MYLAVDVRRLNVSLLRWFREGVAAALGVPAGHVHINQLNEKKNGIELFVSSNRLGVSEPRPAEEVIQSLNVRVLHRYLGHFGITEVSTEKNVLQGEQRDHVWNREGFYAVVLFFTVFVIVITCLMVLYRLKEKVQISDRQLKAPPPDLHLTPTVPPDPVQRSKGTKAVTSGSMVQAELPPAVARPTYQQQPIIACRRLAPPVIPLPSPIPIPVINSNDHAPLTSTPPVPSSNELKPCPSPFRMKPAAGLQERRGSNVSLVLDMSALGSVEPLNVAVVTPREAAAREYLLSAGRPLTRQQLRDIINNTHKLHVEFAEIPMNFIDPKELDIPNHGTKNRYKTILPNPHSRVILKSKSCNDLLSSYINANYIRGYLGDDKAFIATQGPMVNTVNDFWQMAWQEEAPVIVMITKLKEKNEKCVLYWPEKRGIYGKVEVLVNSIRECEHYTTRSLTLKCGNQTRVLQHYWYTSWPDHKTPDSALPLLQLMADVEADRRAAASLGPVVVHCSAGIGRTGCFIATTIGCRQLQLEGVVDVLSITCQLRADRGGMIQTGEQYEFVHHALSLYEARLSAETGK
;
A
#
# COMPACT_ATOMS: atom_id res chain seq x y z
N MET A 1 -1.68 -29.32 -26.10
CA MET A 1 -2.04 -28.97 -24.70
C MET A 1 -1.83 -27.48 -24.52
N TYR A 2 -2.75 -26.79 -23.84
CA TYR A 2 -2.66 -25.34 -23.58
C TYR A 2 -2.39 -25.06 -22.10
N LEU A 3 -1.43 -24.16 -21.83
CA LEU A 3 -1.08 -23.67 -20.49
C LEU A 3 -1.07 -22.13 -20.47
N ALA A 4 -1.88 -21.53 -19.59
CA ALA A 4 -1.92 -20.08 -19.39
C ALA A 4 -0.69 -19.59 -18.61
N VAL A 5 0.08 -18.64 -19.17
CA VAL A 5 1.33 -18.07 -18.64
C VAL A 5 1.50 -16.65 -19.17
N ASP A 6 2.05 -15.69 -18.41
CA ASP A 6 2.43 -14.36 -18.92
C ASP A 6 3.55 -14.46 -19.96
N VAL A 7 3.16 -14.63 -21.23
CA VAL A 7 4.05 -14.87 -22.38
C VAL A 7 5.05 -13.71 -22.56
N ARG A 8 4.64 -12.48 -22.21
CA ARG A 8 5.43 -11.26 -22.43
C ARG A 8 6.64 -11.14 -21.51
N ARG A 9 6.78 -12.04 -20.52
CA ARG A 9 7.92 -12.11 -19.60
C ARG A 9 8.89 -13.26 -19.90
N LEU A 10 8.62 -14.08 -20.91
CA LEU A 10 9.42 -15.28 -21.19
C LEU A 10 10.64 -14.96 -22.05
N ASN A 11 11.81 -15.38 -21.59
CA ASN A 11 13.05 -15.40 -22.35
C ASN A 11 13.49 -16.87 -22.62
N VAL A 12 14.55 -17.07 -23.41
CA VAL A 12 15.02 -18.41 -23.81
C VAL A 12 15.35 -19.32 -22.61
N SER A 13 15.89 -18.76 -21.53
CA SER A 13 16.18 -19.50 -20.29
C SER A 13 14.91 -19.92 -19.56
N LEU A 14 13.91 -19.04 -19.51
CA LEU A 14 12.60 -19.31 -18.92
C LEU A 14 11.80 -20.34 -19.73
N LEU A 15 11.89 -20.32 -21.07
CA LEU A 15 11.29 -21.34 -21.94
C LEU A 15 11.94 -22.72 -21.74
N ARG A 16 13.25 -22.77 -21.47
CA ARG A 16 13.97 -24.01 -21.12
C ARG A 16 13.48 -24.56 -19.78
N TRP A 17 13.39 -23.73 -18.75
CA TRP A 17 12.83 -24.08 -17.44
C TRP A 17 11.37 -24.53 -17.52
N PHE A 18 10.56 -23.86 -18.34
CA PHE A 18 9.18 -24.25 -18.60
C PHE A 18 9.10 -25.66 -19.20
N ARG A 19 9.91 -25.94 -20.23
CA ARG A 19 10.01 -27.28 -20.85
C ARG A 19 10.43 -28.36 -19.86
N GLU A 20 11.41 -28.07 -19.00
CA GLU A 20 11.88 -28.98 -17.94
C GLU A 20 10.79 -29.26 -16.89
N GLY A 21 10.02 -28.24 -16.48
CA GLY A 21 8.91 -28.41 -15.55
C GLY A 21 7.74 -29.23 -16.11
N VAL A 22 7.39 -29.02 -17.39
CA VAL A 22 6.36 -29.83 -18.09
C VAL A 22 6.86 -31.28 -18.25
N ALA A 23 8.13 -31.48 -18.62
CA ALA A 23 8.73 -32.80 -18.76
C ALA A 23 8.77 -33.57 -17.42
N ALA A 24 9.15 -32.91 -16.33
CA ALA A 24 9.10 -33.46 -14.98
C ALA A 24 7.68 -33.82 -14.52
N ALA A 25 6.69 -32.99 -14.85
CA ALA A 25 5.28 -33.27 -14.55
C ALA A 25 4.71 -34.47 -15.34
N LEU A 26 5.28 -34.79 -16.50
CA LEU A 26 4.90 -35.92 -17.36
C LEU A 26 5.76 -37.18 -17.16
N GLY A 27 6.83 -37.11 -16.36
CA GLY A 27 7.78 -38.22 -16.18
C GLY A 27 8.59 -38.57 -17.43
N VAL A 28 8.78 -37.62 -18.36
CA VAL A 28 9.52 -37.84 -19.62
C VAL A 28 10.81 -37.00 -19.70
N PRO A 29 11.82 -37.40 -20.48
CA PRO A 29 12.99 -36.56 -20.73
C PRO A 29 12.61 -35.26 -21.45
N ALA A 30 13.19 -34.12 -21.06
CA ALA A 30 12.86 -32.80 -21.60
C ALA A 30 13.07 -32.63 -23.11
N GLY A 31 13.81 -33.54 -23.77
CA GLY A 31 13.90 -33.61 -25.24
C GLY A 31 12.62 -34.05 -25.95
N HIS A 32 11.64 -34.60 -25.23
CA HIS A 32 10.35 -35.04 -25.79
C HIS A 32 9.26 -33.97 -25.72
N VAL A 33 9.49 -32.83 -25.06
CA VAL A 33 8.51 -31.74 -24.93
C VAL A 33 8.89 -30.60 -25.89
N HIS A 34 8.03 -30.32 -26.86
CA HIS A 34 8.31 -29.37 -27.93
C HIS A 34 7.33 -28.20 -27.86
N ILE A 35 7.85 -26.98 -27.85
CA ILE A 35 7.04 -25.75 -27.86
C ILE A 35 6.75 -25.39 -29.31
N ASN A 36 5.47 -25.33 -29.68
CA ASN A 36 5.01 -25.05 -31.04
C ASN A 36 4.82 -23.55 -31.28
N GLN A 37 4.07 -22.89 -30.40
CA GLN A 37 3.74 -21.47 -30.53
C GLN A 37 3.57 -20.80 -29.16
N LEU A 38 3.97 -19.53 -29.07
CA LEU A 38 3.63 -18.63 -27.97
C LEU A 38 2.43 -17.77 -28.40
N ASN A 39 1.29 -17.92 -27.72
CA ASN A 39 0.05 -17.23 -28.07
C ASN A 39 -0.16 -16.01 -27.18
N GLU A 40 0.27 -14.83 -27.65
CA GLU A 40 0.15 -13.56 -26.92
C GLU A 40 -1.29 -13.08 -26.73
N LYS A 41 -2.23 -13.52 -27.59
CA LYS A 41 -3.65 -13.12 -27.53
C LYS A 41 -4.42 -13.86 -26.45
N LYS A 42 -4.19 -15.17 -26.30
CA LYS A 42 -4.76 -15.99 -25.21
C LYS A 42 -3.90 -16.00 -23.94
N ASN A 43 -2.64 -15.54 -24.03
CA ASN A 43 -1.64 -15.55 -22.97
C ASN A 43 -1.28 -16.97 -22.49
N GLY A 44 -0.73 -17.77 -23.39
CA GLY A 44 -0.31 -19.14 -23.08
C GLY A 44 0.55 -19.79 -24.15
N ILE A 45 0.99 -21.02 -23.87
CA ILE A 45 1.98 -21.76 -24.64
C ILE A 45 1.35 -23.01 -25.24
N GLU A 46 1.48 -23.19 -26.56
CA GLU A 46 1.18 -24.45 -27.24
C GLU A 46 2.40 -25.37 -27.23
N LEU A 47 2.18 -26.63 -26.84
CA LEU A 47 3.19 -27.67 -26.83
C LEU A 47 2.63 -29.03 -27.25
N PHE A 48 3.52 -29.85 -27.83
CA PHE A 48 3.31 -31.26 -28.12
C PHE A 48 4.39 -32.12 -27.46
N VAL A 49 4.08 -33.40 -27.26
CA VAL A 49 4.96 -34.37 -26.59
C VAL A 49 5.19 -35.54 -27.53
N SER A 50 6.44 -35.84 -27.87
CA SER A 50 6.77 -36.97 -28.76
C SER A 50 6.82 -38.30 -28.02
N SER A 51 6.50 -39.40 -28.72
CA SER A 51 6.58 -40.76 -28.19
C SER A 51 7.75 -41.53 -28.81
N ASN A 52 8.52 -42.23 -27.99
CA ASN A 52 9.59 -43.12 -28.47
C ASN A 52 8.99 -44.46 -28.96
N ARG A 53 8.48 -44.48 -30.19
CA ARG A 53 8.20 -45.71 -30.94
C ARG A 53 8.95 -45.69 -32.28
N LEU A 54 9.93 -46.58 -32.42
CA LEU A 54 10.64 -46.90 -33.67
C LEU A 54 11.06 -45.71 -34.56
N GLY A 55 11.75 -44.72 -33.98
CA GLY A 55 12.52 -43.72 -34.76
C GLY A 55 11.70 -42.66 -35.51
N VAL A 56 10.37 -42.71 -35.46
CA VAL A 56 9.48 -41.66 -35.98
C VAL A 56 8.90 -40.89 -34.79
N SER A 57 9.09 -39.57 -34.76
CA SER A 57 8.62 -38.70 -33.67
C SER A 57 7.12 -38.41 -33.81
N GLU A 58 6.28 -39.41 -33.60
CA GLU A 58 4.82 -39.22 -33.55
C GLU A 58 4.41 -38.44 -32.28
N PRO A 59 3.55 -37.41 -32.42
CA PRO A 59 3.03 -36.66 -31.28
C PRO A 59 1.99 -37.51 -30.52
N ARG A 60 2.09 -37.53 -29.19
CA ARG A 60 1.09 -38.19 -28.33
C ARG A 60 -0.26 -37.48 -28.41
N PRO A 61 -1.39 -38.21 -28.34
CA PRO A 61 -2.73 -37.63 -28.18
C PRO A 61 -2.77 -36.66 -26.99
N ALA A 62 -3.45 -35.52 -27.15
CA ALA A 62 -3.52 -34.49 -26.13
C ALA A 62 -4.20 -34.99 -24.84
N GLU A 63 -5.17 -35.90 -24.99
CA GLU A 63 -5.90 -36.56 -23.93
C GLU A 63 -4.98 -37.44 -23.05
N GLU A 64 -4.08 -38.23 -23.66
CA GLU A 64 -3.10 -39.05 -22.92
C GLU A 64 -2.07 -38.20 -22.17
N VAL A 65 -1.60 -37.11 -22.79
CA VAL A 65 -0.65 -36.17 -22.17
C VAL A 65 -1.25 -35.54 -20.92
N ILE A 66 -2.53 -35.15 -20.95
CA ILE A 66 -3.20 -34.54 -19.81
C ILE A 66 -3.50 -35.57 -18.70
N GLN A 67 -3.91 -36.80 -19.05
CA GLN A 67 -4.08 -37.86 -18.06
C GLN A 67 -2.76 -38.25 -17.37
N SER A 68 -1.64 -38.15 -18.08
CA SER A 68 -0.29 -38.41 -17.56
C SER A 68 0.31 -37.24 -16.75
N LEU A 69 -0.37 -36.08 -16.71
CA LEU A 69 0.18 -34.84 -16.16
C LEU A 69 0.02 -34.78 -14.64
N ASN A 70 1.12 -34.91 -13.90
CA ASN A 70 1.12 -34.69 -12.47
C ASN A 70 1.01 -33.20 -12.13
N VAL A 71 -0.22 -32.71 -11.98
CA VAL A 71 -0.56 -31.31 -11.68
C VAL A 71 0.16 -30.78 -10.43
N ARG A 72 0.41 -31.61 -9.41
CA ARG A 72 1.17 -31.20 -8.21
C ARG A 72 2.64 -30.94 -8.50
N VAL A 73 3.27 -31.78 -9.33
CA VAL A 73 4.65 -31.55 -9.81
C VAL A 73 4.69 -30.33 -10.72
N LEU A 74 3.71 -30.16 -11.61
CA LEU A 74 3.60 -28.99 -12.48
C LEU A 74 3.54 -27.68 -11.69
N HIS A 75 2.66 -27.56 -10.68
CA HIS A 75 2.61 -26.37 -9.82
C HIS A 75 3.87 -26.19 -8.96
N ARG A 76 4.55 -27.27 -8.55
CA ARG A 76 5.81 -27.18 -7.79
C ARG A 76 6.94 -26.58 -8.63
N TYR A 77 7.08 -26.99 -9.89
CA TYR A 77 8.12 -26.48 -10.79
C TYR A 77 7.73 -25.12 -11.39
N LEU A 78 6.47 -24.96 -11.82
CA LEU A 78 6.01 -23.84 -12.64
C LEU A 78 5.05 -22.88 -11.93
N GLY A 79 4.77 -23.05 -10.63
CA GLY A 79 3.92 -22.13 -9.86
C GLY A 79 4.42 -20.68 -9.88
N HIS A 80 5.73 -20.50 -9.96
CA HIS A 80 6.40 -19.19 -10.15
C HIS A 80 6.03 -18.47 -11.46
N PHE A 81 5.51 -19.20 -12.47
CA PHE A 81 5.04 -18.67 -13.75
C PHE A 81 3.54 -18.33 -13.76
N GLY A 82 2.81 -18.58 -12.67
CA GLY A 82 1.40 -18.25 -12.56
C GLY A 82 0.47 -19.13 -13.39
N ILE A 83 0.81 -20.42 -13.59
CA ILE A 83 -0.08 -21.38 -14.27
C ILE A 83 -1.39 -21.50 -13.50
N THR A 84 -2.50 -21.12 -14.15
CA THR A 84 -3.85 -21.13 -13.57
C THR A 84 -4.72 -22.28 -14.09
N GLU A 85 -4.63 -22.66 -15.37
CA GLU A 85 -5.49 -23.67 -15.99
C GLU A 85 -4.77 -24.53 -17.05
N VAL A 86 -5.29 -25.75 -17.27
CA VAL A 86 -4.85 -26.72 -18.29
C VAL A 86 -6.06 -27.05 -19.18
N SER A 87 -5.94 -26.91 -20.51
CA SER A 87 -7.09 -27.10 -21.42
C SER A 87 -6.75 -27.85 -22.73
N THR A 88 -7.78 -28.47 -23.31
CA THR A 88 -7.79 -29.16 -24.61
C THR A 88 -8.46 -28.29 -25.68
N GLU A 89 -7.68 -27.63 -26.55
CA GLU A 89 -8.18 -27.21 -27.86
C GLU A 89 -7.61 -28.15 -28.94
N LYS A 90 -8.49 -28.75 -29.74
CA LYS A 90 -8.13 -29.53 -30.94
C LYS A 90 -8.10 -28.61 -32.15
N ASN A 91 -6.93 -28.48 -32.78
CA ASN A 91 -6.79 -27.87 -34.11
C ASN A 91 -6.29 -28.93 -35.10
N VAL A 92 -7.18 -29.44 -35.96
CA VAL A 92 -6.80 -30.14 -37.20
C VAL A 92 -7.65 -29.59 -38.35
N LEU A 93 -7.10 -28.55 -38.96
CA LEU A 93 -7.17 -28.12 -40.37
C LEU A 93 -8.21 -28.79 -41.30
N GLN A 94 -9.13 -27.99 -41.87
CA GLN A 94 -9.33 -27.89 -43.32
C GLN A 94 -10.23 -26.70 -43.71
N GLY A 95 -9.94 -26.09 -44.87
CA GLY A 95 -10.90 -25.26 -45.64
C GLY A 95 -10.84 -23.75 -45.40
N GLU A 96 -10.35 -23.01 -46.39
CA GLU A 96 -10.50 -21.55 -46.47
C GLU A 96 -11.97 -21.16 -46.71
N GLN A 97 -12.46 -20.13 -46.01
CA GLN A 97 -13.28 -19.09 -46.64
C GLN A 97 -13.17 -17.76 -45.89
N ARG A 98 -13.30 -16.67 -46.64
CA ARG A 98 -13.12 -15.29 -46.17
C ARG A 98 -14.20 -14.85 -45.20
N ASP A 99 -13.81 -13.90 -44.34
CA ASP A 99 -14.63 -12.84 -43.74
C ASP A 99 -16.05 -13.20 -43.26
N HIS A 100 -16.19 -13.33 -41.93
CA HIS A 100 -17.36 -12.76 -41.27
C HIS A 100 -17.00 -12.21 -39.88
N VAL A 101 -16.69 -10.92 -39.83
CA VAL A 101 -16.57 -10.16 -38.58
C VAL A 101 -17.98 -9.93 -38.01
N TRP A 102 -18.48 -10.93 -37.28
CA TRP A 102 -19.39 -10.84 -36.11
C TRP A 102 -20.07 -12.19 -35.87
N ASN A 103 -19.97 -12.69 -34.64
CA ASN A 103 -20.77 -13.83 -34.22
C ASN A 103 -22.26 -13.44 -34.17
N ARG A 104 -23.17 -14.34 -34.56
CA ARG A 104 -24.59 -14.02 -34.83
C ARG A 104 -25.29 -13.39 -33.62
N GLU A 105 -24.96 -13.87 -32.42
CA GLU A 105 -25.45 -13.34 -31.14
C GLU A 105 -24.92 -11.93 -30.83
N GLY A 106 -23.66 -11.65 -31.20
CA GLY A 106 -23.05 -10.32 -31.06
C GLY A 106 -23.69 -9.29 -32.00
N PHE A 107 -24.05 -9.69 -33.22
CA PHE A 107 -24.83 -8.83 -34.13
C PHE A 107 -26.21 -8.52 -33.54
N TYR A 108 -26.94 -9.53 -33.05
CA TYR A 108 -28.23 -9.30 -32.38
C TYR A 108 -28.09 -8.41 -31.14
N ALA A 109 -27.05 -8.58 -30.33
CA ALA A 109 -26.81 -7.72 -29.16
C ALA A 109 -26.55 -6.25 -29.57
N VAL A 110 -25.76 -6.01 -30.63
CA VAL A 110 -25.50 -4.66 -31.14
C VAL A 110 -26.76 -4.03 -31.74
N VAL A 111 -27.54 -4.78 -32.53
CA VAL A 111 -28.82 -4.30 -33.09
C VAL A 111 -29.85 -4.02 -32.00
N LEU A 112 -29.96 -4.88 -30.99
CA LEU A 112 -30.84 -4.68 -29.85
C LEU A 112 -30.43 -3.44 -29.03
N PHE A 113 -29.14 -3.27 -28.77
CA PHE A 113 -28.63 -2.08 -28.08
C PHE A 113 -28.89 -0.80 -28.88
N PHE A 114 -28.68 -0.82 -30.20
CA PHE A 114 -28.89 0.34 -31.06
C PHE A 114 -30.38 0.70 -31.19
N THR A 115 -31.27 -0.29 -31.31
CA THR A 115 -32.73 -0.06 -31.34
C THR A 115 -33.24 0.48 -30.01
N VAL A 116 -32.81 -0.07 -28.86
CA VAL A 116 -33.14 0.47 -27.53
C VAL A 116 -32.63 1.91 -27.37
N PHE A 117 -31.40 2.19 -27.81
CA PHE A 117 -30.83 3.55 -27.77
C PHE A 117 -31.65 4.55 -28.61
N VAL A 118 -32.02 4.18 -29.85
CA VAL A 118 -32.86 5.00 -30.71
C VAL A 118 -34.24 5.23 -30.08
N ILE A 119 -34.89 4.20 -29.52
CA ILE A 119 -36.18 4.34 -28.83
C ILE A 119 -36.07 5.31 -27.65
N VAL A 120 -35.05 5.18 -26.79
CA VAL A 120 -34.83 6.08 -25.65
C VAL A 120 -34.64 7.53 -26.10
N ILE A 121 -33.82 7.77 -27.12
CA ILE A 121 -33.60 9.11 -27.68
C ILE A 121 -34.89 9.67 -28.30
N THR A 122 -35.66 8.87 -29.06
CA THR A 122 -36.94 9.31 -29.63
C THR A 122 -37.96 9.64 -28.54
N CYS A 123 -38.07 8.82 -27.48
CA CYS A 123 -38.92 9.11 -26.32
C CYS A 123 -38.50 10.40 -25.61
N LEU A 124 -37.19 10.63 -25.39
CA LEU A 124 -36.69 11.86 -24.80
C LEU A 124 -36.98 13.09 -25.69
N MET A 125 -36.85 12.98 -27.01
CA MET A 125 -37.21 14.06 -27.94
C MET A 125 -38.71 14.34 -27.94
N VAL A 126 -39.56 13.31 -27.88
CA VAL A 126 -41.02 13.49 -27.78
C VAL A 126 -41.42 14.14 -26.45
N LEU A 127 -40.83 13.73 -25.33
CA LEU A 127 -41.02 14.36 -24.02
C LEU A 127 -40.55 15.82 -24.01
N TYR A 128 -39.43 16.12 -24.69
CA TYR A 128 -38.94 17.49 -24.84
C TYR A 128 -39.90 18.36 -25.67
N ARG A 129 -40.42 17.83 -26.79
CA ARG A 129 -41.44 18.51 -27.61
C ARG A 129 -42.78 18.69 -26.89
N LEU A 130 -43.17 17.75 -26.03
CA LEU A 130 -44.34 17.88 -25.16
C LEU A 130 -44.14 18.99 -24.12
N LYS A 131 -42.98 19.03 -23.45
CA LYS A 131 -42.62 20.11 -22.52
C LYS A 131 -42.62 21.49 -23.20
N GLU A 132 -42.08 21.56 -24.42
CA GLU A 132 -42.07 22.77 -25.25
C GLU A 132 -43.49 23.22 -25.62
N LYS A 133 -44.37 22.30 -26.06
CA LYS A 133 -45.78 22.61 -26.34
C LYS A 133 -46.56 23.05 -25.10
N VAL A 134 -46.32 22.43 -23.94
CA VAL A 134 -46.94 22.85 -22.66
C VAL A 134 -46.49 24.26 -22.28
N GLN A 135 -45.20 24.59 -22.41
CA GLN A 135 -44.70 25.96 -22.18
C GLN A 135 -45.24 27.00 -23.17
N ILE A 136 -45.53 26.62 -24.41
CA ILE A 136 -46.18 27.50 -25.40
C ILE A 136 -47.66 27.72 -25.03
N SER A 137 -48.38 26.66 -24.63
CA SER A 137 -49.79 26.77 -24.22
C SER A 137 -49.98 27.63 -22.96
N ASP A 138 -49.11 27.47 -21.96
CA ASP A 138 -49.15 28.26 -20.72
C ASP A 138 -48.78 29.74 -20.96
N ARG A 139 -48.03 30.03 -22.03
CA ARG A 139 -47.78 31.40 -22.50
C ARG A 139 -48.98 32.01 -23.23
N GLN A 140 -49.72 31.25 -24.03
CA GLN A 140 -50.92 31.78 -24.69
C GLN A 140 -52.08 32.01 -23.73
N LEU A 141 -52.21 31.22 -22.65
CA LEU A 141 -53.22 31.45 -21.61
C LEU A 141 -53.00 32.73 -20.78
N LYS A 142 -51.86 33.41 -20.93
CA LYS A 142 -51.45 34.62 -20.19
C LYS A 142 -51.45 35.91 -21.01
N ALA A 143 -51.93 35.88 -22.26
CA ALA A 143 -52.07 37.08 -23.09
C ALA A 143 -53.45 37.74 -22.90
N PRO A 144 -53.54 39.07 -22.72
CA PRO A 144 -54.82 39.79 -22.68
C PRO A 144 -55.44 39.91 -24.08
N PRO A 145 -56.78 40.11 -24.20
CA PRO A 145 -57.46 40.19 -25.48
C PRO A 145 -57.17 41.50 -26.23
N PRO A 146 -57.25 41.53 -27.57
CA PRO A 146 -57.01 42.72 -28.37
C PRO A 146 -58.29 43.56 -28.58
N ASP A 147 -58.17 44.88 -28.45
CA ASP A 147 -59.22 45.84 -28.82
C ASP A 147 -59.34 46.01 -30.35
N LEU A 148 -60.58 46.12 -30.84
CA LEU A 148 -60.86 46.59 -32.20
C LEU A 148 -60.65 48.11 -32.27
N HIS A 149 -59.93 48.61 -33.27
CA HIS A 149 -60.21 49.92 -33.87
C HIS A 149 -59.85 49.96 -35.37
N LEU A 150 -60.51 50.86 -36.10
CA LEU A 150 -60.69 50.78 -37.55
C LEU A 150 -59.56 51.39 -38.40
N THR A 151 -59.43 50.86 -39.63
CA THR A 151 -58.80 51.42 -40.85
C THR A 151 -59.37 52.80 -41.27
N PRO A 152 -58.82 53.54 -42.28
CA PRO A 152 -57.93 53.16 -43.40
C PRO A 152 -56.71 54.14 -43.60
N THR A 153 -55.95 54.32 -44.70
CA THR A 153 -56.01 53.92 -46.14
C THR A 153 -54.63 54.09 -46.85
N VAL A 154 -54.51 53.64 -48.12
CA VAL A 154 -53.58 54.08 -49.22
C VAL A 154 -52.17 53.42 -49.31
N PRO A 155 -51.66 53.10 -50.54
CA PRO A 155 -50.56 52.12 -50.77
C PRO A 155 -49.35 52.74 -51.55
N PRO A 156 -48.64 52.07 -52.50
CA PRO A 156 -47.47 51.23 -52.21
C PRO A 156 -46.18 51.56 -53.02
N ASP A 157 -45.00 51.23 -52.46
CA ASP A 157 -43.74 50.88 -53.17
C ASP A 157 -43.13 51.95 -54.13
N PRO A 158 -41.97 51.74 -54.81
CA PRO A 158 -40.86 50.77 -54.61
C PRO A 158 -39.43 51.41 -54.67
N VAL A 159 -38.38 50.57 -54.79
CA VAL A 159 -37.10 50.78 -55.54
C VAL A 159 -35.79 51.16 -54.79
N GLN A 160 -34.71 50.43 -55.16
CA GLN A 160 -33.24 50.68 -55.06
C GLN A 160 -32.56 50.69 -53.66
N ARG A 161 -31.60 49.79 -53.40
CA ARG A 161 -30.16 49.88 -53.77
C ARG A 161 -29.56 51.26 -53.39
N SER A 162 -28.61 51.34 -52.46
CA SER A 162 -27.23 50.95 -52.77
C SER A 162 -26.26 51.08 -51.57
N LYS A 163 -25.01 50.68 -51.80
CA LYS A 163 -23.87 50.60 -50.87
C LYS A 163 -23.43 51.96 -50.32
N GLY A 164 -22.90 51.98 -49.10
CA GLY A 164 -21.56 52.56 -48.90
C GLY A 164 -21.31 53.55 -47.75
N THR A 165 -20.59 53.06 -46.73
CA THR A 165 -19.31 53.64 -46.28
C THR A 165 -19.28 54.92 -45.40
N LYS A 166 -18.95 54.69 -44.12
CA LYS A 166 -18.12 55.50 -43.18
C LYS A 166 -18.71 56.76 -42.47
N ALA A 167 -18.53 56.70 -41.15
CA ALA A 167 -17.89 57.69 -40.26
C ALA A 167 -18.73 58.58 -39.29
N VAL A 168 -18.59 58.22 -38.00
CA VAL A 168 -18.12 59.09 -36.89
C VAL A 168 -19.09 60.08 -36.16
N THR A 169 -18.87 60.15 -34.83
CA THR A 169 -19.25 61.16 -33.81
C THR A 169 -20.64 61.21 -33.12
N SER A 170 -20.59 60.91 -31.80
CA SER A 170 -21.02 61.74 -30.65
C SER A 170 -22.46 61.70 -30.07
N GLY A 171 -22.52 61.69 -28.73
CA GLY A 171 -23.72 61.77 -27.87
C GLY A 171 -23.85 60.55 -26.91
N SER A 172 -23.08 60.41 -25.83
CA SER A 172 -23.07 61.18 -24.55
C SER A 172 -24.33 61.01 -23.68
N MET A 173 -24.29 60.18 -22.63
CA MET A 173 -24.28 60.65 -21.22
C MET A 173 -24.34 59.54 -20.13
N VAL A 174 -23.48 59.72 -19.10
CA VAL A 174 -23.58 59.31 -17.67
C VAL A 174 -23.38 57.84 -17.24
N GLN A 175 -22.57 57.68 -16.18
CA GLN A 175 -22.17 56.45 -15.47
C GLN A 175 -22.60 56.51 -13.98
N ALA A 176 -22.61 55.35 -13.29
CA ALA A 176 -22.37 55.13 -11.85
C ALA A 176 -22.35 53.59 -11.59
N GLU A 177 -21.62 52.96 -10.66
CA GLU A 177 -20.45 53.31 -9.83
C GLU A 177 -19.78 51.99 -9.33
N LEU A 178 -18.60 52.03 -8.71
CA LEU A 178 -17.86 50.86 -8.15
C LEU A 178 -17.46 51.15 -6.68
N PRO A 179 -17.44 50.15 -5.77
CA PRO A 179 -17.14 50.37 -4.34
C PRO A 179 -15.61 50.33 -4.01
N PRO A 180 -15.16 50.94 -2.89
CA PRO A 180 -13.75 51.29 -2.68
C PRO A 180 -12.98 50.45 -1.62
N ALA A 181 -11.67 50.67 -1.58
CA ALA A 181 -10.78 50.54 -0.41
C ALA A 181 -10.20 51.95 -0.10
N VAL A 182 -9.66 52.35 1.05
CA VAL A 182 -8.60 51.81 1.93
C VAL A 182 -8.63 52.62 3.27
N ALA A 183 -8.05 52.11 4.37
CA ALA A 183 -7.48 52.97 5.41
C ALA A 183 -6.14 52.42 5.96
N ARG A 184 -5.18 53.31 6.28
CA ARG A 184 -3.88 53.04 6.94
C ARG A 184 -3.76 53.87 8.23
N PRO A 185 -2.79 53.55 9.10
CA PRO A 185 -2.04 54.59 9.82
C PRO A 185 -0.52 54.58 9.54
N THR A 186 0.17 55.52 10.18
CA THR A 186 1.44 56.15 9.78
C THR A 186 2.72 55.54 10.37
N TYR A 187 3.87 55.88 9.77
CA TYR A 187 5.23 55.63 10.28
C TYR A 187 5.83 56.88 10.93
N GLN A 188 6.68 56.71 11.94
CA GLN A 188 7.73 57.66 12.37
C GLN A 188 9.04 56.89 12.65
N GLN A 189 10.19 57.56 12.58
CA GLN A 189 11.53 56.96 12.56
C GLN A 189 12.47 57.47 13.66
N GLN A 190 13.29 56.53 14.20
CA GLN A 190 14.65 56.71 14.77
C GLN A 190 14.83 57.47 16.12
N PRO A 191 15.97 57.31 16.85
CA PRO A 191 17.11 56.37 16.69
C PRO A 191 17.55 55.58 17.96
N ILE A 192 18.46 54.62 17.71
CA ILE A 192 19.48 53.94 18.56
C ILE A 192 19.70 54.41 20.01
N ILE A 193 19.78 53.45 20.96
CA ILE A 193 20.78 53.35 22.07
C ILE A 193 20.81 51.90 22.61
N ALA A 194 21.97 51.43 23.08
CA ALA A 194 22.17 50.07 23.62
C ALA A 194 22.34 50.05 25.15
N CYS A 195 21.88 48.99 25.84
CA CYS A 195 22.62 48.41 26.97
C CYS A 195 22.11 47.04 27.49
N ARG A 196 23.05 46.09 27.57
CA ARG A 196 23.37 45.18 28.69
C ARG A 196 22.27 44.40 29.46
N ARG A 197 22.50 43.08 29.46
CA ARG A 197 22.39 42.11 30.58
C ARG A 197 21.03 41.92 31.27
N LEU A 198 20.56 40.67 31.25
CA LEU A 198 20.31 39.88 32.47
C LEU A 198 20.30 38.38 32.10
N ALA A 199 20.78 37.53 33.02
CA ALA A 199 20.97 36.08 32.82
C ALA A 199 19.74 35.27 33.27
N PRO A 200 19.54 34.04 32.77
CA PRO A 200 18.49 33.15 33.29
C PRO A 200 18.82 32.67 34.73
N PRO A 201 17.80 32.37 35.54
CA PRO A 201 18.00 31.93 36.93
C PRO A 201 18.56 30.50 37.00
N VAL A 202 19.56 30.31 37.87
CA VAL A 202 20.11 29.00 38.26
C VAL A 202 19.22 28.38 39.33
N ILE A 203 18.89 27.09 39.18
CA ILE A 203 18.31 26.25 40.24
C ILE A 203 19.25 25.05 40.45
N PRO A 204 19.55 24.61 41.69
CA PRO A 204 20.75 23.80 41.95
C PRO A 204 20.55 22.29 41.75
N LEU A 205 21.65 21.60 41.41
CA LEU A 205 21.77 20.15 41.61
C LEU A 205 21.83 19.81 43.12
N PRO A 206 21.23 18.70 43.56
CA PRO A 206 21.62 18.02 44.79
C PRO A 206 22.74 16.99 44.52
N SER A 207 23.84 17.09 45.27
CA SER A 207 24.92 16.09 45.32
C SER A 207 24.59 14.96 46.33
N PRO A 208 25.20 13.76 46.19
CA PRO A 208 24.78 12.56 46.94
C PRO A 208 25.36 12.46 48.36
N ILE A 209 24.66 11.73 49.23
CA ILE A 209 25.04 11.37 50.61
C ILE A 209 24.92 9.83 50.78
N PRO A 210 25.76 9.16 51.60
CA PRO A 210 26.29 7.84 51.25
C PRO A 210 25.54 6.62 51.81
N ILE A 211 25.84 5.45 51.21
CA ILE A 211 25.41 4.12 51.64
C ILE A 211 26.29 3.64 52.81
N PRO A 212 25.72 3.05 53.88
CA PRO A 212 26.50 2.48 54.98
C PRO A 212 27.06 1.09 54.67
N VAL A 213 28.26 0.82 55.18
CA VAL A 213 28.94 -0.48 55.14
C VAL A 213 28.46 -1.36 56.29
N ILE A 214 28.16 -2.64 56.03
CA ILE A 214 28.09 -3.69 57.05
C ILE A 214 28.91 -4.90 56.57
N ASN A 215 29.87 -5.30 57.40
CA ASN A 215 30.63 -6.54 57.26
C ASN A 215 29.93 -7.68 58.01
N SER A 216 29.95 -8.89 57.45
CA SER A 216 29.97 -10.14 58.22
C SER A 216 30.52 -11.28 57.36
N ASN A 217 31.59 -11.94 57.84
CA ASN A 217 32.16 -13.15 57.23
C ASN A 217 31.24 -14.35 57.46
N ASP A 218 31.31 -15.37 56.57
CA ASP A 218 31.55 -16.75 57.01
C ASP A 218 32.00 -17.68 55.85
N HIS A 219 32.38 -18.91 56.18
CA HIS A 219 33.44 -19.68 55.50
C HIS A 219 33.09 -20.50 54.22
N ALA A 220 34.18 -20.88 53.53
CA ALA A 220 34.35 -21.66 52.29
C ALA A 220 33.94 -23.18 52.39
N PRO A 221 34.06 -24.07 51.36
CA PRO A 221 34.96 -24.00 50.19
C PRO A 221 34.52 -24.54 48.79
N LEU A 222 35.13 -23.91 47.77
CA LEU A 222 35.73 -24.45 46.52
C LEU A 222 35.23 -25.78 45.89
N THR A 223 34.76 -25.66 44.64
CA THR A 223 35.14 -26.58 43.53
C THR A 223 35.47 -25.77 42.28
N SER A 224 36.53 -26.17 41.56
CA SER A 224 37.18 -25.41 40.48
C SER A 224 36.64 -25.69 39.07
N THR A 225 36.48 -24.64 38.25
CA THR A 225 36.34 -24.74 36.78
C THR A 225 37.23 -23.69 36.07
N PRO A 226 37.71 -23.97 34.85
CA PRO A 226 38.80 -23.21 34.23
C PRO A 226 38.35 -21.87 33.60
N PRO A 227 39.29 -20.93 33.32
CA PRO A 227 38.96 -19.61 32.81
C PRO A 227 38.45 -19.64 31.35
N VAL A 228 37.38 -18.90 31.09
CA VAL A 228 36.85 -18.64 29.75
C VAL A 228 37.62 -17.47 29.11
N PRO A 229 38.18 -17.62 27.91
CA PRO A 229 38.84 -16.50 27.22
C PRO A 229 37.83 -15.50 26.66
N SER A 230 38.16 -14.22 26.75
CA SER A 230 37.35 -13.10 26.29
C SER A 230 37.41 -12.91 24.76
N SER A 231 36.38 -13.32 24.03
CA SER A 231 36.15 -12.92 22.63
C SER A 231 34.70 -13.10 22.18
N ASN A 232 33.79 -12.27 22.70
CA ASN A 232 32.44 -12.14 22.13
C ASN A 232 32.46 -11.33 20.81
N GLU A 233 32.96 -11.95 19.75
CA GLU A 233 32.58 -11.55 18.40
C GLU A 233 31.09 -11.90 18.17
N LEU A 234 30.28 -10.88 17.91
CA LEU A 234 28.88 -11.04 17.48
C LEU A 234 28.85 -11.71 16.09
N LYS A 235 28.79 -13.04 16.09
CA LYS A 235 28.60 -13.82 14.86
C LYS A 235 27.18 -13.63 14.32
N PRO A 236 27.00 -13.31 13.03
CA PRO A 236 25.67 -13.28 12.41
C PRO A 236 24.95 -14.62 12.57
N CYS A 237 23.68 -14.59 12.96
CA CYS A 237 22.88 -15.81 13.08
C CYS A 237 22.68 -16.44 11.69
N PRO A 238 22.97 -17.74 11.49
CA PRO A 238 22.85 -18.37 10.18
C PRO A 238 21.37 -18.54 9.77
N SER A 239 21.07 -18.24 8.51
CA SER A 239 19.72 -18.30 7.96
C SER A 239 19.07 -19.69 8.07
N PRO A 240 17.91 -19.85 8.72
CA PRO A 240 17.20 -21.13 8.81
C PRO A 240 16.61 -21.57 7.47
N PHE A 241 16.44 -20.64 6.52
CA PHE A 241 15.90 -20.91 5.18
C PHE A 241 16.94 -21.48 4.21
N ARG A 242 18.22 -21.46 4.59
CA ARG A 242 19.32 -21.95 3.74
C ARG A 242 19.62 -23.41 4.03
N MET A 243 18.90 -24.31 3.34
CA MET A 243 19.37 -25.68 3.19
C MET A 243 20.79 -25.66 2.61
N LYS A 244 21.75 -26.25 3.33
CA LYS A 244 23.05 -26.59 2.73
C LYS A 244 22.80 -27.52 1.55
N PRO A 245 23.59 -27.46 0.45
CA PRO A 245 23.71 -28.60 -0.45
C PRO A 245 24.01 -29.82 0.42
N ALA A 246 23.28 -30.92 0.24
CA ALA A 246 23.39 -32.06 1.13
C ALA A 246 24.85 -32.53 1.18
N ALA A 247 25.51 -32.27 2.31
CA ALA A 247 26.71 -33.01 2.67
C ALA A 247 26.28 -34.47 2.64
N GLY A 248 26.91 -35.26 1.77
CA GLY A 248 26.40 -36.58 1.37
C GLY A 248 25.99 -37.39 2.59
N LEU A 249 24.80 -38.00 2.52
CA LEU A 249 24.20 -38.80 3.58
C LEU A 249 25.25 -39.72 4.20
N GLN A 250 25.80 -39.29 5.35
CA GLN A 250 26.80 -40.09 6.03
C GLN A 250 26.07 -41.29 6.63
N GLU A 251 26.44 -42.48 6.18
CA GLU A 251 25.83 -43.76 6.56
C GLU A 251 26.01 -44.05 8.05
N ARG A 252 25.25 -43.34 8.89
CA ARG A 252 24.96 -43.78 10.24
C ARG A 252 24.03 -44.98 10.10
N ARG A 253 24.54 -46.17 10.45
CA ARG A 253 23.75 -47.39 10.61
C ARG A 253 22.54 -47.12 11.52
N GLY A 254 21.40 -46.82 10.90
CA GLY A 254 20.10 -46.73 11.55
C GLY A 254 19.44 -48.10 11.58
N SER A 255 18.68 -48.39 12.64
CA SER A 255 17.93 -49.64 12.76
C SER A 255 16.90 -49.77 11.63
N ASN A 256 16.70 -50.99 11.10
CA ASN A 256 15.78 -51.30 9.98
C ASN A 256 14.28 -51.25 10.38
N VAL A 257 13.90 -50.38 11.31
CA VAL A 257 12.50 -50.21 11.73
C VAL A 257 11.84 -49.20 10.80
N SER A 258 11.08 -49.68 9.82
CA SER A 258 10.15 -48.83 9.09
C SER A 258 8.96 -48.48 9.99
N LEU A 259 8.81 -47.20 10.30
CA LEU A 259 7.58 -46.70 10.92
C LEU A 259 6.50 -46.55 9.84
N VAL A 260 5.70 -47.60 9.68
CA VAL A 260 4.48 -47.55 8.86
C VAL A 260 3.39 -46.91 9.71
N LEU A 261 3.08 -45.65 9.43
CA LEU A 261 1.93 -44.96 10.00
C LEU A 261 0.66 -45.42 9.29
N ASP A 262 -0.22 -46.11 10.02
CA ASP A 262 -1.53 -46.49 9.52
C ASP A 262 -2.44 -45.26 9.44
N MET A 263 -2.78 -44.88 8.21
CA MET A 263 -3.64 -43.73 7.89
C MET A 263 -5.15 -44.06 8.01
N SER A 264 -5.53 -45.33 8.21
CA SER A 264 -6.93 -45.77 8.18
C SER A 264 -7.80 -45.16 9.30
N ALA A 265 -7.18 -44.84 10.45
CA ALA A 265 -7.86 -44.25 11.60
C ALA A 265 -8.21 -42.75 11.44
N LEU A 266 -7.63 -42.03 10.48
CA LEU A 266 -7.85 -40.58 10.32
C LEU A 266 -9.28 -40.21 9.89
N GLY A 267 -10.08 -41.17 9.43
CA GLY A 267 -11.49 -40.96 9.12
C GLY A 267 -12.44 -40.90 10.33
N SER A 268 -11.96 -41.22 11.54
CA SER A 268 -12.78 -41.29 12.76
C SER A 268 -12.42 -40.25 13.84
N VAL A 269 -11.42 -39.41 13.58
CA VAL A 269 -11.01 -38.33 14.50
C VAL A 269 -11.71 -37.04 14.08
N GLU A 270 -12.38 -36.36 15.02
CA GLU A 270 -12.85 -34.99 14.76
C GLU A 270 -11.68 -34.11 14.30
N PRO A 271 -11.87 -33.22 13.31
CA PRO A 271 -10.81 -32.34 12.87
C PRO A 271 -10.36 -31.47 14.05
N LEU A 272 -9.13 -31.70 14.51
CA LEU A 272 -8.53 -30.93 15.59
C LEU A 272 -8.53 -29.45 15.21
N ASN A 273 -9.41 -28.66 15.84
CA ASN A 273 -9.46 -27.19 15.75
C ASN A 273 -8.26 -26.50 16.43
N VAL A 274 -7.13 -27.21 16.54
CA VAL A 274 -5.84 -26.68 16.99
C VAL A 274 -5.06 -26.31 15.74
N ALA A 275 -4.78 -25.02 15.55
CA ALA A 275 -3.91 -24.57 14.48
C ALA A 275 -2.50 -25.13 14.68
N VAL A 276 -2.17 -26.21 13.98
CA VAL A 276 -0.84 -26.83 14.01
C VAL A 276 0.12 -25.92 13.25
N VAL A 277 0.85 -25.07 13.98
CA VAL A 277 1.89 -24.20 13.45
C VAL A 277 2.90 -25.05 12.69
N THR A 278 3.07 -24.80 11.38
CA THR A 278 4.00 -25.60 10.59
C THR A 278 5.45 -25.30 11.00
N PRO A 279 6.40 -26.23 10.81
CA PRO A 279 7.81 -25.96 11.10
C PRO A 279 8.36 -24.73 10.35
N ARG A 280 7.77 -24.39 9.19
CA ARG A 280 8.10 -23.19 8.42
C ARG A 280 7.55 -21.91 9.05
N GLU A 281 6.33 -21.91 9.56
CA GLU A 281 5.77 -20.79 10.33
C GLU A 281 6.53 -20.58 11.64
N ALA A 282 6.89 -21.67 12.34
CA ALA A 282 7.70 -21.61 13.55
C ALA A 282 9.06 -20.96 13.28
N ALA A 283 9.81 -21.44 12.28
CA ALA A 283 11.08 -20.87 11.89
C ALA A 283 10.96 -19.41 11.37
N ALA A 284 9.86 -19.07 10.69
CA ALA A 284 9.60 -17.69 10.27
C ALA A 284 9.33 -16.77 11.47
N ARG A 285 8.56 -17.22 12.45
CA ARG A 285 8.29 -16.48 13.69
C ARG A 285 9.57 -16.33 14.53
N GLU A 286 10.36 -17.38 14.65
CA GLU A 286 11.66 -17.35 15.34
C GLU A 286 12.62 -16.35 14.68
N TYR A 287 12.77 -16.40 13.34
CA TYR A 287 13.58 -15.43 12.59
C TYR A 287 13.12 -14.00 12.85
N LEU A 288 11.81 -13.71 12.78
CA LEU A 288 11.29 -12.36 13.02
C LEU A 288 11.46 -11.86 14.47
N LEU A 289 11.74 -12.75 15.43
CA LEU A 289 11.98 -12.41 16.84
C LEU A 289 13.47 -12.34 17.22
N SER A 290 14.36 -12.93 16.42
CA SER A 290 15.78 -13.12 16.75
C SER A 290 16.77 -12.54 15.72
N ALA A 291 16.32 -12.29 14.49
CA ALA A 291 17.19 -11.77 13.44
C ALA A 291 17.52 -10.29 13.73
N GLY A 292 18.81 -10.01 13.84
CA GLY A 292 19.34 -8.68 14.02
C GLY A 292 20.77 -8.59 13.48
N ARG A 293 21.14 -7.41 13.02
CA ARG A 293 22.46 -7.06 12.54
C ARG A 293 22.73 -5.58 12.85
N PRO A 294 23.11 -5.25 14.10
CA PRO A 294 23.48 -3.88 14.46
C PRO A 294 24.66 -3.39 13.61
N LEU A 295 24.48 -2.23 12.98
CA LEU A 295 25.49 -1.56 12.17
C LEU A 295 26.01 -0.32 12.92
N THR A 296 27.33 -0.19 13.00
CA THR A 296 27.95 1.08 13.41
C THR A 296 27.77 2.16 12.34
N ARG A 297 27.93 3.43 12.70
CA ARG A 297 27.88 4.57 11.76
C ARG A 297 28.74 4.35 10.50
N GLN A 298 29.94 3.78 10.66
CA GLN A 298 30.81 3.47 9.53
C GLN A 298 30.27 2.30 8.69
N GLN A 299 29.84 1.20 9.32
CA GLN A 299 29.27 0.05 8.62
C GLN A 299 28.00 0.42 7.83
N LEU A 300 27.20 1.37 8.33
CA LEU A 300 26.04 1.92 7.63
C LEU A 300 26.43 2.71 6.37
N ARG A 301 27.52 3.49 6.41
CA ARG A 301 28.08 4.18 5.23
C ARG A 301 28.71 3.19 4.24
N ASP A 302 29.28 2.10 4.73
CA ASP A 302 29.91 1.09 3.87
C ASP A 302 28.88 0.21 3.16
N ILE A 303 27.78 -0.17 3.84
CA ILE A 303 26.80 -1.11 3.30
C ILE A 303 25.95 -0.55 2.16
N ILE A 304 25.70 0.76 2.12
CA ILE A 304 24.95 1.41 1.03
C ILE A 304 25.69 1.30 -0.33
N ASN A 305 27.01 1.12 -0.32
CA ASN A 305 27.80 0.86 -1.53
C ASN A 305 27.71 -0.61 -2.01
N ASN A 306 27.00 -1.48 -1.28
CA ASN A 306 26.83 -2.90 -1.58
C ASN A 306 25.35 -3.32 -1.55
N THR A 307 24.58 -2.73 -2.47
CA THR A 307 23.13 -2.98 -2.65
C THR A 307 22.79 -4.47 -2.79
N HIS A 308 23.65 -5.26 -3.44
CA HIS A 308 23.49 -6.72 -3.54
C HIS A 308 23.41 -7.41 -2.18
N LYS A 309 24.26 -7.03 -1.19
CA LYS A 309 24.16 -7.60 0.18
C LYS A 309 22.83 -7.25 0.85
N LEU A 310 22.35 -6.02 0.68
CA LEU A 310 21.06 -5.58 1.21
C LEU A 310 19.89 -6.35 0.58
N HIS A 311 19.94 -6.62 -0.72
CA HIS A 311 18.91 -7.40 -1.43
C HIS A 311 18.91 -8.88 -1.02
N VAL A 312 20.08 -9.49 -0.80
CA VAL A 312 20.18 -10.86 -0.28
C VAL A 312 19.62 -10.95 1.14
N GLU A 313 20.00 -10.03 2.03
CA GLU A 313 19.49 -9.97 3.40
C GLU A 313 17.96 -9.79 3.42
N PHE A 314 17.44 -8.83 2.64
CA PHE A 314 16.00 -8.58 2.52
C PHE A 314 15.20 -9.80 2.02
N ALA A 315 15.77 -10.59 1.10
CA ALA A 315 15.13 -11.77 0.55
C ALA A 315 14.98 -12.92 1.56
N GLU A 316 15.76 -12.93 2.64
CA GLU A 316 15.66 -13.93 3.71
C GLU A 316 14.59 -13.55 4.77
N ILE A 317 14.21 -12.27 4.87
CA ILE A 317 13.21 -11.82 5.85
C ILE A 317 11.82 -12.37 5.47
N PRO A 318 11.13 -13.12 6.35
CA PRO A 318 9.77 -13.59 6.10
C PRO A 318 8.78 -12.44 5.91
N MET A 319 7.77 -12.60 5.05
CA MET A 319 6.76 -11.55 4.82
C MET A 319 5.69 -11.50 5.91
N ASN A 320 5.46 -12.57 6.68
CA ASN A 320 4.45 -12.65 7.75
C ASN A 320 3.00 -12.25 7.33
N PHE A 321 2.63 -12.53 6.07
CA PHE A 321 1.25 -12.42 5.63
C PHE A 321 0.38 -13.51 6.27
N ILE A 322 -0.85 -13.14 6.57
CA ILE A 322 -1.89 -13.99 7.18
C ILE A 322 -2.63 -14.79 6.10
N ASP A 323 -2.92 -16.08 6.32
CA ASP A 323 -3.90 -16.81 5.50
C ASP A 323 -5.29 -16.20 5.78
N PRO A 324 -6.08 -15.80 4.76
CA PRO A 324 -7.44 -15.28 4.97
C PRO A 324 -8.36 -16.12 5.87
N LYS A 325 -8.08 -17.42 6.04
CA LYS A 325 -8.79 -18.32 6.97
C LYS A 325 -8.54 -18.03 8.46
N GLU A 326 -7.40 -17.44 8.81
CA GLU A 326 -7.08 -17.05 10.19
C GLU A 326 -7.89 -15.82 10.65
N LEU A 327 -8.48 -15.07 9.71
CA LEU A 327 -9.26 -13.86 10.00
C LEU A 327 -10.76 -14.19 10.00
N ASP A 328 -11.23 -14.75 11.11
CA ASP A 328 -12.65 -15.04 11.37
C ASP A 328 -13.48 -13.77 11.62
N ILE A 329 -13.65 -12.99 10.55
CA ILE A 329 -14.49 -11.79 10.48
C ILE A 329 -15.27 -11.87 9.16
N PRO A 330 -16.56 -12.21 9.18
CA PRO A 330 -17.39 -12.28 7.98
C PRO A 330 -17.33 -10.98 7.16
N ASN A 331 -17.26 -11.11 5.83
CA ASN A 331 -17.27 -9.99 4.88
C ASN A 331 -16.14 -8.95 5.04
N HIS A 332 -15.05 -9.23 5.80
CA HIS A 332 -13.92 -8.33 6.00
C HIS A 332 -13.31 -7.82 4.67
N GLY A 333 -13.38 -8.64 3.61
CA GLY A 333 -12.90 -8.29 2.26
C GLY A 333 -13.55 -7.05 1.67
N THR A 334 -14.75 -6.67 2.11
CA THR A 334 -15.42 -5.41 1.70
C THR A 334 -14.74 -4.16 2.24
N LYS A 335 -14.01 -4.28 3.36
CA LYS A 335 -13.23 -3.20 4.00
C LYS A 335 -11.74 -3.26 3.65
N ASN A 336 -11.31 -4.14 2.74
CA ASN A 336 -9.91 -4.30 2.33
C ASN A 336 -9.64 -3.81 0.90
N ARG A 337 -8.73 -2.84 0.76
CA ARG A 337 -8.28 -2.32 -0.55
C ARG A 337 -7.54 -3.37 -1.36
N TYR A 338 -6.84 -4.29 -0.70
CA TYR A 338 -6.13 -5.41 -1.31
C TYR A 338 -6.47 -6.70 -0.57
N LYS A 339 -7.04 -7.69 -1.28
CA LYS A 339 -7.54 -8.95 -0.69
C LYS A 339 -6.48 -9.76 0.06
N THR A 340 -5.21 -9.64 -0.33
CA THR A 340 -4.07 -10.38 0.24
C THR A 340 -3.30 -9.62 1.32
N ILE A 341 -3.64 -8.35 1.58
CA ILE A 341 -2.96 -7.54 2.60
C ILE A 341 -3.93 -7.39 3.79
N LEU A 342 -3.84 -8.32 4.72
CA LEU A 342 -4.71 -8.41 5.90
C LEU A 342 -3.97 -7.97 7.17
N PRO A 343 -4.65 -7.42 8.18
CA PRO A 343 -4.04 -7.08 9.45
C PRO A 343 -3.78 -8.34 10.29
N ASN A 344 -2.59 -8.47 10.86
CA ASN A 344 -2.25 -9.60 11.75
C ASN A 344 -3.17 -9.61 13.00
N PRO A 345 -3.84 -10.73 13.35
CA PRO A 345 -4.88 -10.73 14.37
C PRO A 345 -4.46 -10.25 15.76
N HIS A 346 -3.21 -10.51 16.16
CA HIS A 346 -2.69 -10.21 17.50
C HIS A 346 -2.42 -8.71 17.75
N SER A 347 -2.20 -7.94 16.69
CA SER A 347 -1.85 -6.50 16.73
C SER A 347 -2.90 -5.63 16.05
N ARG A 348 -4.01 -6.19 15.55
CA ARG A 348 -5.04 -5.46 14.81
C ARG A 348 -5.69 -4.38 15.68
N VAL A 349 -6.01 -3.24 15.08
CA VAL A 349 -6.84 -2.23 15.74
C VAL A 349 -8.30 -2.68 15.72
N ILE A 350 -8.99 -2.56 16.84
CA ILE A 350 -10.39 -2.97 17.01
C ILE A 350 -11.23 -1.72 17.26
N LEU A 351 -12.21 -1.45 16.39
CA LEU A 351 -13.08 -0.29 16.54
C LEU A 351 -14.10 -0.49 17.66
N LYS A 352 -14.23 0.52 18.53
CA LYS A 352 -15.17 0.56 19.66
C LYS A 352 -16.58 0.89 19.15
N SER A 353 -17.23 -0.10 18.53
CA SER A 353 -18.63 -0.04 18.07
C SER A 353 -19.63 -0.12 19.23
N LYS A 354 -20.86 0.36 19.02
CA LYS A 354 -21.98 0.14 19.98
C LYS A 354 -22.61 -1.25 19.86
N SER A 355 -22.45 -1.91 18.71
CA SER A 355 -22.96 -3.27 18.48
C SER A 355 -21.84 -4.27 18.72
N CYS A 356 -21.94 -5.06 19.78
CA CYS A 356 -21.02 -6.17 20.05
C CYS A 356 -21.24 -7.37 19.10
N ASN A 357 -22.42 -7.47 18.48
CA ASN A 357 -22.81 -8.59 17.62
C ASN A 357 -22.40 -8.41 16.14
N ASP A 358 -21.86 -7.24 15.74
CA ASP A 358 -21.37 -7.00 14.38
C ASP A 358 -19.83 -6.90 14.37
N LEU A 359 -19.18 -8.03 14.10
CA LEU A 359 -17.72 -8.14 13.97
C LEU A 359 -17.16 -7.22 12.88
N LEU A 360 -17.90 -6.99 11.78
CA LEU A 360 -17.47 -6.12 10.69
C LEU A 360 -17.50 -4.65 11.09
N SER A 361 -18.42 -4.24 11.99
CA SER A 361 -18.40 -2.90 12.58
C SER A 361 -17.18 -2.65 13.47
N SER A 362 -16.60 -3.70 14.05
CA SER A 362 -15.34 -3.61 14.83
C SER A 362 -14.08 -3.63 13.95
N TYR A 363 -14.22 -3.94 12.66
CA TYR A 363 -13.10 -4.21 11.76
C TYR A 363 -12.61 -2.96 11.02
N ILE A 364 -11.28 -2.78 11.04
CA ILE A 364 -10.52 -1.91 10.15
C ILE A 364 -9.20 -2.61 9.76
N ASN A 365 -8.71 -2.37 8.54
CA ASN A 365 -7.41 -2.90 8.10
C ASN A 365 -6.25 -2.04 8.61
N ALA A 366 -5.99 -2.17 9.91
CA ALA A 366 -4.93 -1.45 10.61
C ALA A 366 -4.31 -2.32 11.72
N ASN A 367 -3.04 -2.09 12.02
CA ASN A 367 -2.31 -2.71 13.13
C ASN A 367 -1.65 -1.64 13.98
N TYR A 368 -1.61 -1.85 15.29
CA TYR A 368 -0.63 -1.18 16.15
C TYR A 368 0.77 -1.66 15.74
N ILE A 369 1.71 -0.72 15.71
CA ILE A 369 3.10 -0.97 15.41
C ILE A 369 3.94 -0.42 16.57
N ARG A 370 4.80 -1.27 17.09
CA ARG A 370 5.70 -0.95 18.20
C ARG A 370 6.78 0.02 17.72
N GLY A 371 7.12 0.97 18.58
CA GLY A 371 8.21 1.90 18.37
C GLY A 371 9.56 1.34 18.78
N TYR A 372 10.52 2.26 18.86
CA TYR A 372 11.83 2.01 19.43
C TYR A 372 11.74 1.72 20.94
N LEU A 373 12.63 0.86 21.46
CA LEU A 373 12.66 0.38 22.86
C LEU A 373 11.34 -0.21 23.38
N GLY A 374 10.49 -0.75 22.50
CA GLY A 374 9.25 -1.44 22.91
C GLY A 374 8.12 -0.50 23.32
N ASP A 375 8.07 0.74 22.78
CA ASP A 375 6.88 1.59 22.85
C ASP A 375 5.71 0.91 22.12
N ASP A 376 4.88 0.15 22.87
CA ASP A 376 3.96 -0.85 22.32
C ASP A 376 2.91 -0.29 21.34
N LYS A 377 2.67 1.03 21.36
CA LYS A 377 1.68 1.71 20.52
C LYS A 377 2.20 3.05 19.95
N ALA A 378 3.47 3.11 19.59
CA ALA A 378 4.06 4.30 18.96
C ALA A 378 3.33 4.73 17.67
N PHE A 379 2.90 3.76 16.85
CA PHE A 379 2.26 4.02 15.56
C PHE A 379 1.06 3.09 15.32
N ILE A 380 0.23 3.48 14.36
CA ILE A 380 -0.73 2.59 13.68
C ILE A 380 -0.42 2.59 12.19
N ALA A 381 -0.16 1.41 11.62
CA ALA A 381 -0.06 1.22 10.17
C ALA A 381 -1.41 0.78 9.60
N THR A 382 -1.96 1.56 8.66
CA THR A 382 -3.26 1.30 8.03
C THR A 382 -3.21 1.44 6.51
N GLN A 383 -4.11 0.77 5.80
CA GLN A 383 -4.34 1.05 4.37
C GLN A 383 -4.88 2.49 4.16
N GLY A 384 -4.75 2.99 2.93
CA GLY A 384 -5.40 4.24 2.52
C GLY A 384 -6.92 4.08 2.46
N PRO A 385 -7.70 4.95 3.13
CA PRO A 385 -9.16 4.84 3.20
C PRO A 385 -9.83 4.61 1.84
N MET A 386 -10.92 3.86 1.87
CA MET A 386 -11.86 3.64 0.78
C MET A 386 -13.17 4.35 1.13
N VAL A 387 -14.05 4.57 0.15
CA VAL A 387 -15.34 5.29 0.34
C VAL A 387 -16.13 4.75 1.55
N ASN A 388 -16.23 3.44 1.69
CA ASN A 388 -16.95 2.75 2.76
C ASN A 388 -16.17 2.61 4.08
N THR A 389 -14.92 3.07 4.17
CA THR A 389 -14.07 2.97 5.37
C THR A 389 -13.58 4.33 5.88
N VAL A 390 -14.00 5.46 5.30
CA VAL A 390 -13.68 6.80 5.81
C VAL A 390 -14.20 7.01 7.25
N ASN A 391 -15.42 6.55 7.54
CA ASN A 391 -16.00 6.64 8.89
C ASN A 391 -15.22 5.78 9.89
N ASP A 392 -14.81 4.57 9.49
CA ASP A 392 -13.98 3.67 10.28
C ASP A 392 -12.62 4.31 10.63
N PHE A 393 -11.99 4.95 9.64
CA PHE A 393 -10.71 5.62 9.80
C PHE A 393 -10.77 6.81 10.77
N TRP A 394 -11.80 7.64 10.70
CA TRP A 394 -11.99 8.74 11.67
C TRP A 394 -12.40 8.24 13.06
N GLN A 395 -13.20 7.18 13.14
CA GLN A 395 -13.49 6.50 14.41
C GLN A 395 -12.20 5.95 15.04
N MET A 396 -11.28 5.38 14.24
CA MET A 396 -9.96 4.92 14.68
C MET A 396 -9.11 6.08 15.22
N ALA A 397 -8.88 7.11 14.40
CA ALA A 397 -8.08 8.28 14.79
C ALA A 397 -8.63 8.97 16.05
N TRP A 398 -9.97 9.00 16.19
CA TRP A 398 -10.62 9.50 17.39
C TRP A 398 -10.38 8.61 18.61
N GLN A 399 -10.67 7.30 18.54
CA GLN A 399 -10.68 6.43 19.71
C GLN A 399 -9.29 6.10 20.28
N GLU A 400 -8.25 6.25 19.44
CA GLU A 400 -6.84 6.06 19.79
C GLU A 400 -6.15 7.40 20.12
N GLU A 401 -6.90 8.51 20.12
CA GLU A 401 -6.41 9.85 20.49
C GLU A 401 -5.21 10.31 19.66
N ALA A 402 -5.17 9.90 18.38
CA ALA A 402 -4.03 10.06 17.49
C ALA A 402 -3.62 11.55 17.35
N PRO A 403 -2.39 11.94 17.73
CA PRO A 403 -1.94 13.32 17.62
C PRO A 403 -1.58 13.71 16.19
N VAL A 404 -1.14 12.74 15.37
CA VAL A 404 -0.65 12.97 14.01
C VAL A 404 -1.14 11.87 13.07
N ILE A 405 -1.51 12.26 11.85
CA ILE A 405 -1.71 11.37 10.69
C ILE A 405 -0.65 11.70 9.63
N VAL A 406 0.05 10.66 9.13
CA VAL A 406 1.04 10.76 8.06
C VAL A 406 0.57 9.99 6.83
N MET A 407 0.24 10.71 5.76
CA MET A 407 -0.23 10.17 4.48
C MET A 407 0.87 10.24 3.43
N ILE A 408 1.37 9.08 2.98
CA ILE A 408 2.52 8.96 2.06
C ILE A 408 2.05 8.40 0.70
N THR A 409 1.07 9.06 0.09
CA THR A 409 0.51 8.68 -1.22
C THR A 409 -0.24 9.83 -1.86
N LYS A 410 -0.25 9.91 -3.19
CA LYS A 410 -1.27 10.69 -3.90
C LYS A 410 -2.60 9.92 -3.85
N LEU A 411 -3.72 10.61 -4.10
CA LEU A 411 -5.05 9.98 -4.19
C LEU A 411 -5.11 8.99 -5.37
N LYS A 412 -4.50 9.38 -6.50
CA LYS A 412 -4.41 8.58 -7.72
C LYS A 412 -2.97 8.59 -8.24
N GLU A 413 -2.45 7.40 -8.52
CA GLU A 413 -1.17 7.19 -9.20
C GLU A 413 -1.43 6.06 -10.22
N LYS A 414 -1.79 6.47 -11.44
CA LYS A 414 -2.50 5.66 -12.48
C LYS A 414 -3.88 5.19 -12.02
N ASN A 415 -3.94 4.35 -10.99
CA ASN A 415 -5.15 3.85 -10.33
C ASN A 415 -5.41 4.61 -9.01
N GLU A 416 -6.62 4.48 -8.45
CA GLU A 416 -6.92 5.00 -7.12
C GLU A 416 -6.05 4.28 -6.07
N LYS A 417 -5.34 5.06 -5.25
CA LYS A 417 -4.51 4.59 -4.13
C LYS A 417 -5.18 4.92 -2.78
N CYS A 418 -5.92 6.03 -2.71
CA CYS A 418 -6.62 6.50 -1.51
C CYS A 418 -7.76 7.45 -1.93
N VAL A 419 -8.90 7.40 -1.23
CA VAL A 419 -9.95 8.42 -1.41
C VAL A 419 -9.60 9.70 -0.63
N LEU A 420 -10.19 10.84 -1.03
CA LEU A 420 -10.16 12.05 -0.21
C LEU A 420 -11.02 11.81 1.04
N TYR A 421 -10.39 11.74 2.21
CA TYR A 421 -11.08 11.42 3.47
C TYR A 421 -11.19 12.59 4.45
N TRP A 422 -10.56 13.73 4.16
CA TRP A 422 -10.67 14.97 4.93
C TRP A 422 -11.50 16.02 4.18
N PRO A 423 -12.15 16.97 4.87
CA PRO A 423 -12.96 18.00 4.23
C PRO A 423 -12.10 19.20 3.81
N GLU A 424 -12.64 20.09 2.98
CA GLU A 424 -11.99 21.38 2.68
C GLU A 424 -12.01 22.33 3.88
N LYS A 425 -13.12 22.33 4.65
CA LYS A 425 -13.31 23.17 5.84
C LYS A 425 -13.97 22.44 7.01
N ARG A 426 -15.09 21.76 6.76
CA ARG A 426 -15.84 20.99 7.76
C ARG A 426 -16.45 19.74 7.13
N GLY A 427 -16.37 18.61 7.83
CA GLY A 427 -16.99 17.33 7.43
C GLY A 427 -17.45 16.55 8.66
N ILE A 428 -18.44 15.68 8.49
CA ILE A 428 -18.93 14.78 9.54
C ILE A 428 -18.79 13.35 9.03
N TYR A 429 -18.07 12.52 9.78
CA TYR A 429 -17.76 11.13 9.42
C TYR A 429 -18.25 10.22 10.54
N GLY A 430 -19.45 9.67 10.37
CA GLY A 430 -20.17 8.98 11.44
C GLY A 430 -20.49 9.92 12.60
N LYS A 431 -19.77 9.77 13.73
CA LYS A 431 -19.90 10.62 14.94
C LYS A 431 -18.81 11.67 15.08
N VAL A 432 -17.75 11.60 14.25
CA VAL A 432 -16.59 12.46 14.34
C VAL A 432 -16.77 13.62 13.35
N GLU A 433 -16.94 14.82 13.87
CA GLU A 433 -16.80 16.05 13.09
C GLU A 433 -15.32 16.39 12.95
N VAL A 434 -14.89 16.74 11.74
CA VAL A 434 -13.53 17.17 11.42
C VAL A 434 -13.59 18.58 10.84
N LEU A 435 -12.82 19.48 11.45
CA LEU A 435 -12.67 20.87 11.03
C LEU A 435 -11.21 21.10 10.60
N VAL A 436 -11.01 21.81 9.48
CA VAL A 436 -9.68 22.28 9.07
C VAL A 436 -9.47 23.67 9.67
N ASN A 437 -8.52 23.79 10.60
CA ASN A 437 -8.18 25.06 11.26
C ASN A 437 -7.26 25.91 10.36
N SER A 438 -6.24 25.27 9.80
CA SER A 438 -5.25 25.90 8.94
C SER A 438 -4.60 24.86 8.01
N ILE A 439 -4.05 25.35 6.90
CA ILE A 439 -3.27 24.59 5.92
C ILE A 439 -1.95 25.32 5.72
N ARG A 440 -0.83 24.59 5.70
CA ARG A 440 0.50 25.11 5.36
C ARG A 440 1.12 24.19 4.32
N GLU A 441 1.51 24.77 3.19
CA GLU A 441 2.24 24.08 2.14
C GLU A 441 3.74 24.15 2.41
N CYS A 442 4.39 22.98 2.40
CA CYS A 442 5.84 22.82 2.42
C CYS A 442 6.28 22.22 1.08
N GLU A 443 7.57 22.26 0.76
CA GLU A 443 8.11 21.89 -0.56
C GLU A 443 7.71 20.48 -1.05
N HIS A 444 7.52 19.52 -0.13
CA HIS A 444 7.28 18.12 -0.45
C HIS A 444 6.02 17.51 0.21
N TYR A 445 5.37 18.27 1.10
CA TYR A 445 4.16 17.85 1.81
C TYR A 445 3.29 19.04 2.19
N THR A 446 1.98 18.81 2.28
CA THR A 446 1.04 19.76 2.86
C THR A 446 0.74 19.35 4.30
N THR A 447 0.73 20.30 5.23
CA THR A 447 0.27 20.09 6.61
C THR A 447 -1.09 20.74 6.84
N ARG A 448 -1.92 20.12 7.69
CA ARG A 448 -3.20 20.69 8.13
C ARG A 448 -3.37 20.51 9.64
N SER A 449 -3.65 21.60 10.34
CA SER A 449 -4.15 21.52 11.72
C SER A 449 -5.62 21.21 11.67
N LEU A 450 -6.02 20.07 12.24
CA LEU A 450 -7.40 19.60 12.30
C LEU A 450 -7.93 19.66 13.73
N THR A 451 -9.20 20.03 13.87
CA THR A 451 -9.96 19.85 15.11
C THR A 451 -10.98 18.75 14.92
N LEU A 452 -10.86 17.67 15.69
CA LEU A 452 -11.84 16.59 15.76
C LEU A 452 -12.80 16.86 16.92
N LYS A 453 -14.09 16.64 16.72
CA LYS A 453 -15.13 16.73 17.76
C LYS A 453 -16.01 15.49 17.75
N CYS A 454 -16.35 14.98 18.93
CA CYS A 454 -17.32 13.90 19.11
C CYS A 454 -18.03 14.10 20.45
N GLY A 455 -19.34 14.35 20.41
CA GLY A 455 -20.08 14.81 21.59
C GLY A 455 -19.48 16.11 22.15
N ASN A 456 -19.21 16.14 23.46
CA ASN A 456 -18.65 17.31 24.14
C ASN A 456 -17.11 17.35 24.15
N GLN A 457 -16.45 16.34 23.58
CA GLN A 457 -14.99 16.27 23.54
C GLN A 457 -14.45 16.87 22.24
N THR A 458 -13.31 17.55 22.34
CA THR A 458 -12.58 18.15 21.22
C THR A 458 -11.11 17.75 21.31
N ARG A 459 -10.50 17.39 20.17
CA ARG A 459 -9.07 17.02 20.06
C ARG A 459 -8.44 17.73 18.88
N VAL A 460 -7.16 18.08 18.99
CA VAL A 460 -6.36 18.64 17.88
C VAL A 460 -5.50 17.52 17.30
N LEU A 461 -5.40 17.46 15.97
CA LEU A 461 -4.65 16.46 15.22
C LEU A 461 -3.90 17.16 14.08
N GLN A 462 -2.66 16.78 13.82
CA GLN A 462 -1.89 17.27 12.68
C GLN A 462 -1.92 16.27 11.52
N HIS A 463 -2.30 16.72 10.32
CA HIS A 463 -2.37 15.89 9.11
C HIS A 463 -1.26 16.27 8.15
N TYR A 464 -0.34 15.35 7.90
CA TYR A 464 0.75 15.49 6.94
C TYR A 464 0.42 14.71 5.66
N TRP A 465 0.46 15.38 4.51
CA TRP A 465 0.23 14.79 3.20
C TRP A 465 1.48 14.90 2.32
N TYR A 466 2.29 13.85 2.32
CA TYR A 466 3.50 13.72 1.52
C TYR A 466 3.17 13.16 0.14
N THR A 467 3.40 13.96 -0.90
CA THR A 467 3.03 13.64 -2.28
C THR A 467 4.23 13.40 -3.21
N SER A 468 5.45 13.69 -2.75
CA SER A 468 6.67 13.53 -3.55
C SER A 468 7.17 12.08 -3.70
N TRP A 469 6.51 11.08 -3.09
CA TRP A 469 6.91 9.68 -3.27
C TRP A 469 6.47 9.15 -4.65
N PRO A 470 7.38 8.67 -5.52
CA PRO A 470 7.00 8.18 -6.84
C PRO A 470 6.21 6.85 -6.81
N ASP A 471 5.36 6.61 -7.81
CA ASP A 471 4.69 5.32 -7.98
C ASP A 471 5.68 4.24 -8.44
N HIS A 472 5.61 3.06 -7.83
CA HIS A 472 6.51 1.92 -8.09
C HIS A 472 8.02 2.17 -7.94
N LYS A 473 8.47 3.25 -7.29
CA LYS A 473 9.89 3.52 -6.98
C LYS A 473 10.07 4.12 -5.58
N THR A 474 11.32 4.26 -5.17
CA THR A 474 11.75 5.10 -4.04
C THR A 474 11.97 6.55 -4.51
N PRO A 475 11.97 7.55 -3.61
CA PRO A 475 12.37 8.92 -3.94
C PRO A 475 13.87 9.01 -4.25
N ASP A 476 14.26 9.86 -5.19
CA ASP A 476 15.66 10.07 -5.58
C ASP A 476 16.52 10.71 -4.46
N SER A 477 15.87 11.30 -3.45
CA SER A 477 16.51 11.87 -2.26
C SER A 477 15.71 11.51 -1.01
N ALA A 478 16.41 11.16 0.07
CA ALA A 478 15.81 10.89 1.37
C ALA A 478 15.64 12.16 2.24
N LEU A 479 16.25 13.31 1.87
CA LEU A 479 16.14 14.58 2.61
C LEU A 479 14.68 14.97 2.92
N PRO A 480 13.72 14.86 1.97
CA PRO A 480 12.32 15.22 2.22
C PRO A 480 11.63 14.34 3.27
N LEU A 481 11.99 13.04 3.32
CA LEU A 481 11.43 12.09 4.27
C LEU A 481 12.00 12.31 5.67
N LEU A 482 13.30 12.63 5.76
CA LEU A 482 13.93 13.00 7.02
C LEU A 482 13.37 14.31 7.59
N GLN A 483 13.03 15.29 6.72
CA GLN A 483 12.35 16.51 7.17
C GLN A 483 10.93 16.22 7.65
N LEU A 484 10.14 15.45 6.89
CA LEU A 484 8.80 15.00 7.30
C LEU A 484 8.85 14.28 8.66
N MET A 485 9.82 13.39 8.85
CA MET A 485 10.04 12.69 10.12
C MET A 485 10.34 13.66 11.25
N ALA A 486 11.24 14.62 11.05
CA ALA A 486 11.62 15.60 12.08
C ALA A 486 10.44 16.46 12.53
N ASP A 487 9.63 16.94 11.58
CA ASP A 487 8.42 17.72 11.85
C ASP A 487 7.36 16.89 12.59
N VAL A 488 7.06 15.68 12.10
CA VAL A 488 6.11 14.74 12.75
C VAL A 488 6.54 14.40 14.18
N GLU A 489 7.84 14.19 14.39
CA GLU A 489 8.40 13.93 15.72
C GLU A 489 8.35 15.15 16.66
N ALA A 490 8.45 16.37 16.11
CA ALA A 490 8.26 17.59 16.89
C ALA A 490 6.80 17.75 17.32
N ASP A 491 5.85 17.59 16.40
CA ASP A 491 4.41 17.64 16.70
C ASP A 491 3.98 16.51 17.65
N ARG A 492 4.51 15.29 17.49
CA ARG A 492 4.27 14.16 18.41
C ARG A 492 4.71 14.48 19.84
N ARG A 493 5.84 15.17 20.02
CA ARG A 493 6.32 15.60 21.35
C ARG A 493 5.57 16.81 21.92
N ALA A 494 5.02 17.67 21.06
CA ALA A 494 4.26 18.85 21.48
C ALA A 494 2.77 18.53 21.76
N ALA A 495 2.28 17.37 21.32
CA ALA A 495 0.89 16.96 21.50
C ALA A 495 0.55 16.64 22.97
N ALA A 496 -0.68 16.96 23.37
CA ALA A 496 -1.19 16.66 24.70
C ALA A 496 -1.64 15.18 24.87
N SER A 497 -1.85 14.45 23.77
CA SER A 497 -2.19 13.03 23.80
C SER A 497 -0.99 12.15 23.43
N LEU A 498 -0.82 11.06 24.17
CA LEU A 498 0.19 10.02 23.93
C LEU A 498 -0.33 8.92 22.97
N GLY A 499 -1.23 9.28 22.05
CA GLY A 499 -1.82 8.34 21.10
C GLY A 499 -0.85 7.95 19.97
N PRO A 500 -1.03 6.78 19.33
CA PRO A 500 -0.25 6.37 18.18
C PRO A 500 -0.31 7.37 17.03
N VAL A 501 0.83 7.58 16.35
CA VAL A 501 0.86 8.26 15.06
C VAL A 501 0.31 7.33 13.98
N VAL A 502 -0.75 7.75 13.29
CA VAL A 502 -1.38 6.95 12.24
C VAL A 502 -0.62 7.18 10.93
N VAL A 503 0.03 6.15 10.39
CA VAL A 503 0.81 6.22 9.15
C VAL A 503 0.14 5.36 8.08
N HIS A 504 -0.12 5.94 6.90
CA HIS A 504 -0.75 5.22 5.80
C HIS A 504 -0.20 5.58 4.42
N CYS A 505 -0.34 4.64 3.49
CA CYS A 505 -0.12 4.86 2.07
C CYS A 505 -1.33 4.31 1.30
N SER A 506 -1.13 3.48 0.27
CA SER A 506 -2.21 2.71 -0.37
C SER A 506 -2.52 1.41 0.40
N ALA A 507 -1.55 0.49 0.50
CA ALA A 507 -1.70 -0.79 1.19
C ALA A 507 -1.36 -0.74 2.70
N GLY A 508 -0.72 0.34 3.15
CA GLY A 508 -0.31 0.51 4.54
C GLY A 508 0.87 -0.36 4.97
N ILE A 509 1.78 -0.72 4.02
CA ILE A 509 2.91 -1.61 4.31
C ILE A 509 4.25 -1.18 3.67
N GLY A 510 4.29 -0.82 2.38
CA GLY A 510 5.54 -0.39 1.71
C GLY A 510 6.07 0.95 2.23
N ARG A 511 5.58 2.07 1.66
CA ARG A 511 5.97 3.44 2.07
C ARG A 511 5.75 3.71 3.57
N THR A 512 4.68 3.14 4.15
CA THR A 512 4.40 3.16 5.60
C THR A 512 5.52 2.50 6.39
N GLY A 513 5.97 1.31 5.98
CA GLY A 513 7.10 0.62 6.60
C GLY A 513 8.40 1.40 6.47
N CYS A 514 8.69 1.98 5.30
CA CYS A 514 9.89 2.82 5.12
C CYS A 514 9.91 4.02 6.08
N PHE A 515 8.80 4.75 6.23
CA PHE A 515 8.71 5.88 7.14
C PHE A 515 8.92 5.45 8.59
N ILE A 516 8.17 4.45 9.07
CA ILE A 516 8.29 4.00 10.46
C ILE A 516 9.69 3.43 10.75
N ALA A 517 10.26 2.62 9.84
CA ALA A 517 11.62 2.08 9.99
C ALA A 517 12.67 3.18 10.03
N THR A 518 12.54 4.21 9.19
CA THR A 518 13.43 5.38 9.21
C THR A 518 13.30 6.14 10.54
N THR A 519 12.09 6.38 11.04
CA THR A 519 11.85 7.05 12.33
C THR A 519 12.46 6.28 13.50
N ILE A 520 12.27 4.95 13.57
CA ILE A 520 12.85 4.09 14.60
C ILE A 520 14.38 4.07 14.49
N GLY A 521 14.93 3.87 13.28
CA GLY A 521 16.37 3.82 13.06
C GLY A 521 17.09 5.15 13.32
N CYS A 522 16.49 6.29 12.96
CA CYS A 522 17.01 7.60 13.32
C CYS A 522 17.07 7.78 14.84
N ARG A 523 16.05 7.31 15.57
CA ARG A 523 16.04 7.36 17.03
C ARG A 523 17.11 6.44 17.65
N GLN A 524 17.34 5.26 17.08
CA GLN A 524 18.42 4.36 17.50
C GLN A 524 19.81 4.99 17.26
N LEU A 525 20.06 5.56 16.07
CA LEU A 525 21.31 6.27 15.75
C LEU A 525 21.59 7.43 16.70
N GLN A 526 20.54 8.14 17.11
CA GLN A 526 20.63 9.28 18.03
C GLN A 526 20.98 8.85 19.47
N LEU A 527 20.50 7.68 19.92
CA LEU A 527 20.64 7.24 21.32
C LEU A 527 21.79 6.25 21.55
N GLU A 528 21.98 5.28 20.64
CA GLU A 528 22.99 4.22 20.76
C GLU A 528 24.21 4.45 19.85
N GLY A 529 24.08 5.30 18.82
CA GLY A 529 25.12 5.48 17.80
C GLY A 529 25.26 4.32 16.81
N VAL A 530 24.38 3.32 16.89
CA VAL A 530 24.26 2.18 15.96
C VAL A 530 22.84 2.11 15.39
N VAL A 531 22.60 1.25 14.40
CA VAL A 531 21.24 0.94 13.92
C VAL A 531 21.11 -0.49 13.45
N ASP A 532 20.00 -1.16 13.78
CA ASP A 532 19.70 -2.52 13.33
C ASP A 532 18.48 -2.56 12.40
N VAL A 533 18.70 -2.24 11.13
CA VAL A 533 17.62 -2.16 10.12
C VAL A 533 16.97 -3.53 9.87
N LEU A 534 17.71 -4.62 10.05
CA LEU A 534 17.21 -5.98 9.95
C LEU A 534 16.22 -6.28 11.08
N SER A 535 16.61 -6.03 12.33
CA SER A 535 15.75 -6.22 13.52
C SER A 535 14.52 -5.31 13.47
N ILE A 536 14.69 -4.03 13.10
CA ILE A 536 13.57 -3.10 12.90
C ILE A 536 12.60 -3.65 11.85
N THR A 537 13.09 -4.13 10.70
CA THR A 537 12.22 -4.68 9.65
C THR A 537 11.52 -5.96 10.10
N CYS A 538 12.20 -6.80 10.88
CA CYS A 538 11.62 -8.01 11.48
C CYS A 538 10.50 -7.69 12.49
N GLN A 539 10.73 -6.72 13.39
CA GLN A 539 9.73 -6.20 14.33
C GLN A 539 8.50 -5.65 13.58
N LEU A 540 8.71 -4.80 12.57
CA LEU A 540 7.62 -4.23 11.78
C LEU A 540 6.80 -5.30 11.05
N ARG A 541 7.46 -6.35 10.54
CA ARG A 541 6.75 -7.46 9.89
C ARG A 541 6.06 -8.41 10.88
N ALA A 542 6.60 -8.58 12.08
CA ALA A 542 5.90 -9.27 13.16
C ALA A 542 4.58 -8.55 13.47
N ASP A 543 4.62 -7.22 13.60
CA ASP A 543 3.45 -6.39 13.91
C ASP A 543 2.46 -6.26 12.75
N ARG A 544 2.94 -6.13 11.50
CA ARG A 544 2.11 -6.10 10.28
C ARG A 544 2.82 -6.73 9.09
N GLY A 545 2.23 -7.78 8.53
CA GLY A 545 2.77 -8.55 7.41
C GLY A 545 3.08 -7.69 6.18
N GLY A 546 4.28 -7.86 5.64
CA GLY A 546 4.75 -7.23 4.41
C GLY A 546 5.22 -5.78 4.54
N MET A 547 5.41 -5.27 5.76
CA MET A 547 6.09 -4.00 6.00
C MET A 547 7.46 -3.97 5.31
N ILE A 548 7.72 -2.90 4.54
CA ILE A 548 8.80 -2.79 3.53
C ILE A 548 8.69 -3.90 2.48
N GLN A 549 8.20 -3.54 1.29
CA GLN A 549 7.72 -4.50 0.28
C GLN A 549 8.76 -4.92 -0.76
N THR A 550 9.84 -4.16 -0.98
CA THR A 550 10.83 -4.44 -2.02
C THR A 550 12.26 -4.19 -1.54
N GLY A 551 13.25 -4.78 -2.22
CA GLY A 551 14.67 -4.61 -1.89
C GLY A 551 15.11 -3.15 -2.00
N GLU A 552 14.61 -2.43 -3.00
CA GLU A 552 14.90 -1.00 -3.20
C GLU A 552 14.34 -0.15 -2.05
N GLN A 553 13.18 -0.53 -1.49
CA GLN A 553 12.62 0.13 -0.30
C GLN A 553 13.47 -0.10 0.95
N TYR A 554 14.06 -1.29 1.11
CA TYR A 554 14.98 -1.62 2.20
C TYR A 554 16.34 -0.92 2.03
N GLU A 555 16.85 -0.84 0.80
CA GLU A 555 18.03 -0.07 0.43
C GLU A 555 17.82 1.43 0.72
N PHE A 556 16.67 1.99 0.34
CA PHE A 556 16.34 3.39 0.59
C PHE A 556 16.25 3.74 2.08
N VAL A 557 15.80 2.82 2.95
CA VAL A 557 15.87 3.02 4.41
C VAL A 557 17.33 3.14 4.87
N HIS A 558 18.25 2.31 4.34
CA HIS A 558 19.68 2.44 4.66
C HIS A 558 20.26 3.78 4.17
N HIS A 559 19.94 4.22 2.95
CA HIS A 559 20.35 5.53 2.44
C HIS A 559 19.82 6.68 3.30
N ALA A 560 18.54 6.63 3.71
CA ALA A 560 17.95 7.63 4.60
C ALA A 560 18.65 7.70 5.96
N LEU A 561 18.97 6.55 6.55
CA LEU A 561 19.67 6.46 7.83
C LEU A 561 21.13 6.93 7.73
N SER A 562 21.85 6.57 6.65
CA SER A 562 23.21 7.05 6.40
C SER A 562 23.25 8.57 6.20
N LEU A 563 22.23 9.14 5.56
CA LEU A 563 22.11 10.58 5.35
C LEU A 563 21.75 11.34 6.64
N TYR A 564 20.95 10.73 7.51
CA TYR A 564 20.66 11.25 8.84
C TYR A 564 21.90 11.22 9.75
N GLU A 565 22.66 10.12 9.74
CA GLU A 565 23.91 9.99 10.49
C GLU A 565 24.94 11.07 10.07
N ALA A 566 25.09 11.31 8.75
CA ALA A 566 26.01 12.33 8.24
C ALA A 566 25.65 13.75 8.75
N ARG A 567 24.35 14.05 8.93
CA ARG A 567 23.87 15.31 9.53
C ARG A 567 24.20 15.39 11.02
N LEU A 568 23.89 14.33 11.80
CA LEU A 568 24.22 14.28 13.23
C LEU A 568 25.72 14.51 13.47
N SER A 569 26.57 13.83 12.71
CA SER A 569 28.03 13.95 12.85
C SER A 569 28.54 15.35 12.52
N ALA A 570 27.88 16.10 11.62
CA ALA A 570 28.19 17.50 11.33
C ALA A 570 27.70 18.49 12.41
N GLU A 571 26.67 18.13 13.18
CA GLU A 571 26.16 18.91 14.31
C GLU A 571 27.01 18.69 15.58
N THR A 572 27.49 17.47 15.84
CA THR A 572 28.39 17.16 16.97
C THR A 572 29.86 17.48 16.71
N GLY A 573 30.23 17.85 15.48
CA GLY A 573 31.59 18.24 15.09
C GLY A 573 31.90 19.72 15.28
N LYS A 574 31.17 20.42 16.17
CA LYS A 574 31.29 21.86 16.47
C LYS A 574 31.42 22.10 17.98
#